data_AF-A0A914Q8A2-F1
#
_entry.id   AF-A0A914Q8A2-F1
#
_cell.length_a   1.000
_cell.length_b   1.000
_cell.length_c   1.000
_cell.angle_alpha   90.00
_cell.angle_beta   90.00
_cell.angle_gamma   90.00
#
_symmetry.space_group_name_H-M   'P 1'
#
loop_
_entity.id
_entity.type
_entity.pdbx_description
1 polymer ?
#
loop_
_entity_poly.entity_id
_entity_poly.type
_entity_poly.pdbx_seq_one_letter_code
_entity_poly.pdbx_strand_id
1 'polypeptide(L)' 'MKTVKEMDLLEPGTKVFKIVGPTLIKQYLYESKNTVNKRLEYINDDINRCEKSLDDVTKLLAIFKL' A
#
# COMPACT_ATOMS: atom_id res chain seq x y z
N MET A 1 3.12 -9.18 1.73
CA MET A 1 4.19 -8.15 1.85
C MET A 1 4.97 -8.35 3.15
N LYS A 2 6.27 -8.02 3.16
CA LYS A 2 7.22 -8.31 4.26
C LYS A 2 6.86 -7.61 5.58
N THR A 3 6.48 -6.33 5.54
CA THR A 3 6.23 -5.51 6.74
C THR A 3 5.06 -5.97 7.61
N VAL A 4 3.91 -6.35 7.03
CA VAL A 4 2.77 -6.85 7.84
C VAL A 4 3.16 -8.15 8.55
N LYS A 5 3.86 -9.05 7.85
CA LYS A 5 4.37 -10.30 8.42
C LYS A 5 5.38 -10.04 9.54
N GLU A 6 6.26 -9.05 9.41
CA GLU A 6 7.18 -8.65 10.48
C GLU A 6 6.44 -8.13 11.72
N MET A 7 5.36 -7.37 11.53
CA MET A 7 4.55 -6.84 12.62
C MET A 7 3.75 -7.92 13.36
N ASP A 8 3.48 -9.07 12.72
CA ASP A 8 2.84 -10.22 13.35
C ASP A 8 3.78 -11.01 14.27
N LEU A 9 5.10 -10.83 14.12
CA LEU A 9 6.12 -11.48 14.94
C LEU A 9 6.47 -10.67 16.20
N LEU A 10 5.91 -9.47 16.37
CA LEU A 10 6.23 -8.60 17.50
C LEU A 10 5.56 -9.08 18.79
N GLU A 11 6.33 -9.10 19.88
CA GLU A 11 5.83 -9.45 21.21
C GLU A 11 4.81 -8.42 21.73
N PRO A 12 3.84 -8.83 22.57
CA PRO A 12 2.95 -7.91 23.25
C PRO A 12 3.72 -6.83 24.02
N GLY A 13 3.32 -5.57 23.85
CA GLY A 13 3.99 -4.42 24.51
C GLY A 13 5.19 -3.86 23.75
N THR A 14 5.57 -4.43 22.60
CA THR A 14 6.61 -3.85 21.74
C THR A 14 6.27 -2.41 21.34
N LYS A 15 7.23 -1.51 21.50
CA LYS A 15 7.08 -0.10 21.11
C LYS A 15 7.19 0.03 19.59
N VAL A 16 6.15 0.56 18.96
CA VAL A 16 6.13 0.88 17.53
C VAL A 16 6.18 2.38 17.34
N PHE A 17 6.92 2.83 16.32
CA PHE A 17 7.05 4.23 15.96
C PHE A 17 6.79 4.42 14.47
N LYS A 18 6.12 5.53 14.13
CA LYS A 18 5.89 5.99 12.76
C LYS A 18 6.77 7.20 12.49
N ILE A 19 7.46 7.19 11.36
CA ILE A 19 8.20 8.35 10.85
C ILE A 19 7.20 9.31 10.18
N VAL A 20 7.21 10.57 10.59
CA VAL A 20 6.47 11.67 9.97
C VAL A 20 7.43 12.84 9.78
N GLY A 21 7.83 13.07 8.52
CA GLY A 21 8.90 14.02 8.21
C GLY A 21 10.18 13.68 8.98
N PRO A 22 10.82 14.63 9.68
CA PRO A 22 12.01 14.37 10.48
C PRO A 22 11.73 13.75 11.87
N THR A 23 10.47 13.46 12.21
CA THR A 23 10.07 13.09 13.58
C THR A 23 9.62 11.64 13.70
N LEU A 24 9.92 11.00 14.84
CA LEU A 24 9.39 9.69 15.23
C LEU A 24 8.24 9.84 16.23
N ILE A 25 7.08 9.28 15.89
CA ILE A 25 5.86 9.34 16.71
C ILE A 25 5.53 7.94 17.20
N LYS A 26 5.36 7.77 18.52
CA LYS A 26 4.92 6.50 19.11
C LYS A 26 3.52 6.14 18.61
N GLN A 27 3.32 4.90 18.18
CA GLN A 27 2.02 4.38 17.73
C GLN A 27 1.70 3.05 18.37
N TYR A 28 0.40 2.72 18.42
CA TYR A 28 -0.04 1.39 18.80
C TYR A 28 0.18 0.41 17.64
N LEU A 29 0.54 -0.84 17.98
CA LEU A 29 0.79 -1.89 17.00
C LEU A 29 -0.43 -2.12 16.09
N TYR A 30 -1.64 -2.15 16.67
CA TYR A 30 -2.87 -2.39 15.90
C TYR A 30 -3.15 -1.25 14.88
N GLU A 31 -2.95 0.01 15.27
CA GLU A 31 -3.10 1.17 14.38
C GLU A 31 -2.08 1.15 13.25
N SER A 32 -0.85 0.76 13.60
CA SER A 32 0.26 0.66 12.64
C SER A 32 -0.05 -0.42 11.59
N LYS A 33 -0.56 -1.59 12.01
CA LYS A 33 -1.02 -2.66 11.09
C LYS A 33 -2.16 -2.19 10.18
N ASN A 34 -3.19 -1.56 10.76
CA ASN A 34 -4.31 -1.04 9.99
C ASN A 34 -3.87 0.00 8.94
N THR A 35 -2.94 0.89 9.32
CA THR A 35 -2.38 1.90 8.40
C THR A 35 -1.64 1.25 7.23
N VAL A 36 -0.80 0.24 7.50
CA VAL A 36 -0.07 -0.48 6.45
C VAL A 36 -1.04 -1.20 5.51
N ASN A 37 -2.05 -1.88 6.05
CA ASN A 37 -3.06 -2.60 5.25
C ASN A 37 -3.86 -1.66 4.34
N LYS A 38 -4.34 -0.53 4.86
CA LYS A 38 -5.08 0.46 4.05
C LYS A 38 -4.22 1.07 2.95
N ARG A 39 -2.93 1.34 3.21
CA ARG A 39 -2.02 1.83 2.17
C ARG A 39 -1.76 0.79 1.10
N LEU A 40 -1.66 -0.48 1.48
CA LEU A 40 -1.54 -1.59 0.55
C LEU A 40 -2.74 -1.72 -0.37
N GLU A 41 -3.94 -1.69 0.21
CA GLU A 41 -5.20 -1.69 -0.53
C GLU A 41 -5.23 -0.55 -1.55
N TYR A 42 -4.96 0.68 -1.11
CA TYR A 42 -4.92 1.85 -1.98
C TYR A 42 -3.90 1.70 -3.13
N ILE A 43 -2.67 1.26 -2.83
CA ILE A 43 -1.63 1.06 -3.84
C ILE A 43 -2.06 0.01 -4.87
N ASN A 44 -2.66 -1.10 -4.43
CA ASN A 44 -3.12 -2.15 -5.33
C ASN A 44 -4.29 -1.66 -6.20
N ASP A 45 -5.23 -0.92 -5.64
CA ASP A 45 -6.34 -0.32 -6.38
C ASP A 45 -5.84 0.69 -7.42
N ASP A 46 -4.83 1.48 -7.09
CA ASP A 46 -4.17 2.40 -8.02
C ASP A 46 -3.51 1.66 -9.18
N ILE A 47 -2.79 0.57 -8.89
CA ILE A 47 -2.19 -0.30 -9.92
C ILE A 47 -3.28 -0.82 -10.86
N ASN A 48 -4.36 -1.39 -10.33
CA ASN A 48 -5.48 -1.92 -11.13
C ASN A 48 -6.11 -0.83 -12.01
N ARG A 49 -6.25 0.41 -11.51
CA ARG A 49 -6.76 1.54 -12.31
C ARG A 49 -5.80 1.94 -13.42
N CYS A 50 -4.50 1.94 -13.15
CA CYS A 50 -3.47 2.20 -14.16
C CYS A 50 -3.47 1.13 -15.25
N GLU A 51 -3.55 -0.15 -14.87
CA GLU A 51 -3.63 -1.28 -15.81
C GLU A 51 -4.86 -1.19 -16.70
N LYS A 52 -6.03 -0.87 -16.12
CA LYS A 52 -7.25 -0.65 -16.88
C LYS A 52 -7.11 0.51 -17.88
N SER A 53 -6.54 1.63 -17.44
CA SER A 53 -6.31 2.79 -18.31
C SER A 53 -5.38 2.44 -19.48
N LEU A 54 -4.35 1.63 -19.22
CA LEU A 54 -3.43 1.14 -20.25
C LEU A 54 -4.13 0.21 -21.25
N ASP A 55 -4.97 -0.70 -20.78
CA ASP A 55 -5.76 -1.61 -21.62
C ASP A 55 -6.72 -0.83 -22.53
N ASP A 56 -7.42 0.17 -21.99
CA ASP A 56 -8.32 1.04 -22.76
C ASP A 56 -7.56 1.80 -23.87
N VAL A 57 -6.40 2.39 -23.55
CA VAL A 57 -5.54 3.06 -24.56
C VAL A 57 -5.05 2.07 -25.62
N THR A 58 -4.67 0.86 -25.22
CA THR A 58 -4.18 -0.17 -26.14
C THR A 58 -5.27 -0.61 -27.12
N LYS A 59 -6.51 -0.79 -26.65
CA LYS A 59 -7.66 -1.10 -27.51
C LYS A 59 -7.96 0.03 -28.49
N LEU A 60 -7.92 1.29 -28.04
CA LEU A 60 -8.11 2.44 -28.93
C LEU A 60 -7.06 2.46 -30.05
N LEU A 61 -5.78 2.30 -29.70
CA LEU A 61 -4.70 2.24 -30.69
C LEU A 61 -4.87 1.10 -31.70
N ALA A 62 -5.42 -0.05 -31.30
CA ALA A 62 -5.69 -1.15 -32.20
C ALA A 62 -6.77 -0.81 -33.24
N ILE A 63 -7.79 -0.03 -32.86
CA ILE A 63 -8.84 0.42 -33.79
C ILE A 63 -8.26 1.36 -34.84
N PHE A 64 -7.41 2.31 -34.44
CA PHE A 64 -6.82 3.30 -35.37
C PHE A 64 -5.73 2.75 -36.28
N LYS A 65 -5.26 1.51 -36.06
CA LYS A 65 -4.25 0.85 -36.89
C LYS A 65 -4.84 -0.03 -38.02
N LEU A 66 -6.16 -0.08 -38.15
CA LEU A 66 -6.88 -0.64 -39.31
C LEU A 66 -7.06 0.43 -40.38
#